data_AF-A0A392PRF7-F1
#
_entry.id   AF-A0A392PRF7-F1
#
_cell.length_a   1.000
_cell.length_b   1.000
_cell.length_c   1.000
_cell.angle_alpha   90.00
_cell.angle_beta   90.00
_cell.angle_gamma   90.00
#
_symmetry.space_group_name_H-M   'P 1'
#
loop_
_entity.id
_entity.type
_entity.pdbx_description
1 polymer ?
#
loop_
_entity_poly.entity_id
_entity_poly.type
_entity_poly.pdbx_seq_one_letter_code
_entity_poly.pdbx_strand_id
1 'polypeptide(L)'
;MWICHDWSDEHCLKFLKNCYEALPDNGKVIVAECILPVAPDTSLATKGVVHIDVIMLAHNPGGKERTQKEFEDLAKGAGFKGFKVHCSAFNTYIMEFLKKV
;
A
#
# COMPACT_ATOMS: atom_id res chain seq x y z
N MET A 1 -1.89 -2.00 -12.49
CA MET A 1 -1.36 -3.26 -11.92
C MET A 1 -1.13 -2.98 -10.46
N TRP A 2 -1.78 -3.76 -9.58
CA TRP A 2 -1.58 -3.69 -8.14
C TRP A 2 -0.32 -4.50 -7.82
N ILE A 3 0.50 -4.02 -6.87
CA ILE A 3 1.85 -4.57 -6.66
C ILE A 3 2.06 -4.84 -5.18
N CYS A 4 1.85 -3.86 -4.31
CA CYS A 4 2.19 -4.00 -2.90
C CYS A 4 1.37 -5.11 -2.24
N HIS A 5 0.11 -5.29 -2.62
CA HIS A 5 -0.75 -6.30 -2.02
C HIS A 5 -0.39 -7.76 -2.39
N ASP A 6 0.40 -7.99 -3.44
CA ASP A 6 0.84 -9.32 -3.86
C ASP A 6 2.01 -9.85 -3.02
N TRP A 7 2.67 -8.97 -2.26
CA TRP A 7 3.94 -9.27 -1.60
C TRP A 7 3.86 -9.10 -0.09
N SER A 8 4.67 -9.87 0.64
CA SER A 8 4.86 -9.68 2.08
C SER A 8 5.55 -8.35 2.39
N ASP A 9 5.48 -7.90 3.65
CA ASP A 9 6.08 -6.63 4.07
C ASP A 9 7.60 -6.58 3.81
N GLU A 10 8.31 -7.69 3.99
CA GLU A 10 9.76 -7.78 3.70
C GLU A 10 10.07 -7.58 2.21
N HIS A 11 9.26 -8.20 1.34
CA HIS A 11 9.39 -8.05 -0.11
C HIS A 11 9.01 -6.63 -0.55
N CYS A 12 7.95 -6.05 0.01
CA CYS A 12 7.59 -4.65 -0.19
C CYS A 12 8.73 -3.72 0.17
N LEU A 13 9.32 -3.87 1.35
CA LEU A 13 10.46 -3.05 1.77
C LEU A 13 11.64 -3.19 0.81
N LYS A 14 11.91 -4.38 0.29
CA LYS A 14 13.01 -4.61 -0.66
C LYS A 14 12.82 -3.80 -1.95
N PHE A 15 11.68 -3.90 -2.62
CA PHE A 15 11.48 -3.16 -3.87
C PHE A 15 11.22 -1.67 -3.63
N LEU A 16 10.58 -1.28 -2.52
CA LEU A 16 10.35 0.14 -2.21
C LEU A 16 11.67 0.87 -1.93
N LYS A 17 12.68 0.21 -1.34
CA LYS A 17 14.04 0.76 -1.23
C LYS A 17 14.69 0.98 -2.59
N ASN A 18 14.53 0.04 -3.52
CA ASN A 18 15.00 0.23 -4.89
C ASN A 18 14.30 1.43 -5.57
N CYS A 19 12.98 1.58 -5.38
CA CYS A 19 12.25 2.75 -5.86
C CYS A 19 12.79 4.05 -5.24
N TYR A 20 13.07 4.05 -3.93
CA TYR A 20 13.63 5.19 -3.22
C TYR A 20 14.99 5.60 -3.80
N GLU A 21 15.88 4.64 -4.06
CA GLU A 21 17.21 4.87 -4.65
C GLU A 21 17.12 5.41 -6.09
N ALA A 22 16.17 4.91 -6.88
CA ALA A 22 15.98 5.32 -8.28
C ALA A 22 15.37 6.73 -8.44
N LEU A 23 14.73 7.27 -7.40
CA LEU A 23 14.07 8.58 -7.46
C LEU A 23 15.04 9.75 -7.23
N PRO A 24 14.85 10.90 -7.90
CA PRO A 24 15.54 12.14 -7.53
C PRO A 24 15.10 12.61 -6.14
N ASP A 25 15.81 13.58 -5.59
CA ASP A 25 15.60 14.11 -4.24
C ASP A 25 14.16 14.58 -3.93
N ASN A 26 13.45 15.10 -4.93
CA ASN A 26 12.05 15.54 -4.85
C ASN A 26 11.07 14.53 -5.47
N GLY A 27 11.52 13.30 -5.71
CA GLY A 27 10.72 12.24 -6.28
C GLY A 27 9.70 11.65 -5.31
N LYS A 28 8.75 10.90 -5.87
CA LYS A 28 7.70 10.19 -5.13
C LYS A 28 7.36 8.85 -5.77
N VAL A 29 6.90 7.91 -4.96
CA VAL A 29 6.20 6.71 -5.43
C VAL A 29 4.71 6.97 -5.31
N ILE A 30 3.97 6.63 -6.37
CA ILE A 30 2.50 6.66 -6.36
C ILE A 30 2.02 5.21 -6.26
N VAL A 31 1.30 4.90 -5.21
CA VAL A 31 0.75 3.57 -4.93
C VAL A 31 -0.76 3.62 -5.14
N ALA A 32 -1.29 2.67 -5.90
CA ALA A 32 -2.72 2.51 -6.14
C ALA A 32 -3.16 1.15 -5.61
N GLU A 33 -3.76 1.12 -4.42
CA GLU A 33 -4.11 -0.11 -3.69
C GLU A 33 -5.40 0.09 -2.88
N CYS A 34 -6.02 -1.01 -2.43
CA CYS A 34 -7.08 -0.92 -1.44
C CYS A 34 -6.51 -0.52 -0.07
N ILE A 35 -7.34 0.08 0.79
CA ILE A 35 -7.00 0.35 2.19
C ILE A 35 -8.00 -0.38 3.07
N LEU A 36 -7.50 -1.27 3.92
CA LEU A 36 -8.30 -1.99 4.89
C LEU A 36 -8.66 -1.09 6.09
N PRO A 37 -9.95 -0.95 6.46
CA PRO A 37 -10.32 -0.22 7.66
C PRO A 37 -9.83 -0.98 8.91
N VAL A 38 -9.44 -0.24 9.94
CA VAL A 38 -8.94 -0.83 11.20
C VAL A 38 -10.04 -1.61 11.92
N ALA A 39 -11.27 -1.11 11.87
CA ALA A 39 -12.43 -1.78 12.43
C ALA A 39 -13.27 -2.38 11.29
N PRO A 40 -13.75 -3.63 11.43
CA PRO A 40 -14.62 -4.23 10.44
C PRO A 40 -15.99 -3.56 10.44
N ASP A 41 -16.61 -3.49 9.27
CA ASP A 41 -17.99 -3.05 9.07
C ASP A 41 -18.63 -3.81 7.89
N THR A 42 -19.95 -3.63 7.69
CA THR A 42 -20.72 -4.39 6.71
C THR A 42 -20.95 -3.66 5.38
N SER A 43 -20.29 -2.52 5.16
CA SER A 43 -20.39 -1.76 3.90
C SER A 43 -19.84 -2.56 2.73
N LEU A 44 -20.27 -2.20 1.51
CA LEU A 44 -19.77 -2.83 0.29
C LEU A 44 -18.28 -2.56 0.07
N ALA A 45 -17.78 -1.40 0.51
CA ALA A 45 -16.36 -1.05 0.40
C ALA A 45 -15.49 -1.99 1.24
N THR A 46 -15.87 -2.20 2.51
CA THR A 46 -15.14 -3.07 3.43
C THR A 46 -15.22 -4.54 3.00
N LYS A 47 -16.40 -5.00 2.57
CA LYS A 47 -16.55 -6.34 1.98
C LYS A 47 -15.67 -6.52 0.74
N GLY A 48 -15.56 -5.50 -0.11
CA GLY A 48 -14.70 -5.51 -1.29
C GLY A 48 -13.23 -5.72 -0.95
N VAL A 49 -12.67 -4.95 0.00
CA VAL A 49 -11.27 -5.11 0.43
C VAL A 49 -11.06 -6.47 1.10
N VAL A 50 -11.95 -6.89 2.00
CA VAL A 50 -11.82 -8.19 2.69
C VAL A 50 -11.90 -9.37 1.71
N HIS A 51 -12.74 -9.27 0.67
CA HIS A 51 -12.75 -10.28 -0.41
C HIS A 51 -11.39 -10.37 -1.12
N ILE A 52 -10.75 -9.23 -1.43
CA ILE A 52 -9.43 -9.23 -2.05
C ILE A 52 -8.39 -9.80 -1.09
N ASP A 53 -8.42 -9.44 0.20
CA ASP A 53 -7.52 -9.97 1.22
C ASP A 53 -7.58 -11.50 1.31
N VAL A 54 -8.79 -12.07 1.29
CA VAL A 54 -8.98 -13.53 1.27
C VAL A 54 -8.52 -14.16 -0.07
N ILE A 55 -8.67 -13.45 -1.21
CA ILE A 55 -8.10 -13.90 -2.49
C ILE A 55 -6.57 -13.93 -2.41
N MET A 56 -5.94 -12.91 -1.82
CA MET A 56 -4.48 -12.86 -1.61
C MET A 56 -4.04 -14.04 -0.74
N LEU A 57 -4.71 -14.28 0.39
CA LEU A 57 -4.44 -15.43 1.26
C LEU A 57 -4.50 -16.77 0.49
N ALA A 58 -5.45 -16.92 -0.42
CA ALA A 58 -5.65 -18.17 -1.15
C ALA A 58 -4.64 -18.41 -2.28
N HIS A 59 -4.14 -17.36 -2.93
CA HIS A 59 -3.40 -17.49 -4.21
C HIS A 59 -2.01 -16.84 -4.22
N ASN A 60 -1.72 -15.89 -3.34
CA ASN A 60 -0.47 -15.11 -3.34
C ASN A 60 0.28 -15.31 -2.02
N PRO A 61 1.31 -16.18 -1.98
CA PRO A 61 2.08 -16.43 -0.76
C PRO A 61 2.69 -15.14 -0.18
N GLY A 62 2.15 -14.70 0.96
CA GLY A 62 2.58 -13.49 1.66
C GLY A 62 1.87 -12.20 1.22
N GLY A 63 1.02 -12.24 0.21
CA GLY A 63 0.16 -11.13 -0.17
C GLY A 63 -0.93 -10.88 0.88
N LYS A 64 -1.30 -9.60 1.05
CA LYS A 64 -2.36 -9.15 1.95
C LYS A 64 -2.80 -7.73 1.61
N GLU A 65 -4.04 -7.42 1.95
CA GLU A 65 -4.48 -6.03 2.06
C GLU A 65 -3.93 -5.39 3.33
N ARG A 66 -3.76 -4.06 3.30
CA ARG A 66 -3.11 -3.31 4.38
C ARG A 66 -3.94 -2.15 4.84
N THR A 67 -3.84 -1.85 6.13
CA THR A 67 -4.34 -0.63 6.71
C THR A 67 -3.53 0.58 6.23
N GLN A 68 -4.10 1.78 6.35
CA GLN A 68 -3.37 3.02 6.04
C GLN A 68 -2.07 3.14 6.86
N LYS A 69 -2.09 2.68 8.12
CA LYS A 69 -0.93 2.72 9.02
C LYS A 69 0.20 1.81 8.51
N GLU A 70 -0.13 0.59 8.06
CA GLU A 70 0.87 -0.33 7.50
C GLU A 70 1.50 0.21 6.21
N PHE A 71 0.75 0.88 5.35
CA PHE A 71 1.34 1.56 4.19
C PHE A 71 2.27 2.71 4.59
N GLU A 72 1.90 3.51 5.59
CA GLU A 72 2.79 4.54 6.15
C GLU A 72 4.08 3.93 6.71
N ASP A 73 3.97 2.79 7.40
CA ASP A 73 5.13 2.10 7.98
C ASP A 73 6.03 1.48 6.90
N LEU A 74 5.47 0.95 5.81
CA LEU A 74 6.24 0.54 4.63
C LEU A 74 6.98 1.71 3.99
N ALA A 75 6.31 2.86 3.81
CA ALA A 75 6.94 4.06 3.27
C ALA A 75 8.13 4.50 4.15
N LYS A 76 7.93 4.59 5.47
CA LYS A 76 8.98 4.96 6.42
C LYS A 76 10.11 3.93 6.46
N GLY A 77 9.79 2.64 6.46
CA GLY A 77 10.78 1.55 6.46
C GLY A 77 11.63 1.49 5.19
N ALA A 78 11.09 1.98 4.07
CA ALA A 78 11.82 2.13 2.81
C ALA A 78 12.61 3.44 2.69
N GLY A 79 12.47 4.37 3.65
CA GLY A 79 13.24 5.61 3.72
C GLY A 79 12.48 6.88 3.32
N PHE A 80 11.23 6.76 2.85
CA PHE A 80 10.39 7.93 2.51
C PHE A 80 10.08 8.75 3.76
N LYS A 81 10.03 10.08 3.59
CA LYS A 81 9.81 11.04 4.68
C LYS A 81 8.36 11.46 4.81
N GLY A 82 7.62 11.44 3.70
CA GLY A 82 6.19 11.77 3.67
C GLY A 82 5.34 10.61 3.20
N PHE A 83 4.11 10.56 3.71
CA PHE A 83 3.05 9.65 3.28
C PHE A 83 1.75 10.44 3.22
N LYS A 84 1.02 10.32 2.11
CA LYS A 84 -0.28 10.98 1.94
C LYS A 84 -1.24 10.14 1.12
N VAL A 85 -2.43 9.90 1.66
CA VAL A 85 -3.58 9.40 0.90
C VAL A 85 -4.24 10.60 0.22
N HIS A 86 -4.39 10.58 -1.11
CA HIS A 86 -4.90 11.73 -1.88
C HIS A 86 -6.36 11.59 -2.28
N CYS A 87 -6.74 10.47 -2.88
CA CYS A 87 -8.09 10.24 -3.36
C CYS A 87 -8.40 8.74 -3.41
N SER A 88 -9.67 8.43 -3.65
CA SER A 88 -10.15 7.08 -3.92
C SER A 88 -10.92 7.07 -5.23
N ALA A 89 -10.71 6.05 -6.05
CA ALA A 89 -11.50 5.75 -7.24
C ALA A 89 -11.88 4.27 -7.19
N PHE A 90 -13.19 3.97 -7.11
CA PHE A 90 -13.71 2.60 -7.05
C PHE A 90 -13.00 1.71 -6.00
N ASN A 91 -12.94 2.20 -4.76
CA ASN A 91 -12.30 1.52 -3.62
C ASN A 91 -10.77 1.36 -3.69
N THR A 92 -10.14 1.82 -4.78
CA THR A 92 -8.67 1.92 -4.90
C THR A 92 -8.23 3.31 -4.46
N TYR A 93 -7.33 3.39 -3.49
CA TYR A 93 -6.77 4.63 -2.98
C TYR A 93 -5.46 4.96 -3.69
N ILE A 94 -5.30 6.24 -4.03
CA ILE A 94 -4.04 6.80 -4.50
C ILE A 94 -3.27 7.35 -3.31
N MET A 95 -2.11 6.76 -3.05
CA MET A 95 -1.19 7.14 -1.99
C MET A 95 0.12 7.63 -2.59
N GLU A 96 0.73 8.63 -1.97
CA GLU A 96 2.06 9.11 -2.33
C GLU A 96 3.05 8.85 -1.20
N PHE A 97 4.16 8.20 -1.53
CA PHE A 97 5.33 8.09 -0.66
C PHE A 97 6.35 9.11 -1.14
N LEU A 98 6.63 10.12 -0.31
CA LEU A 98 7.41 11.30 -0.68
C LEU A 98 8.83 11.17 -0.15
N LYS A 99 9.83 11.32 -1.02
CA LYS A 99 11.25 11.23 -0.61
C LYS A 99 11.66 12.38 0.29
N LYS A 100 11.04 13.56 0.13
CA LYS A 100 11.13 14.73 1.02
C LYS A 100 9.72 15.23 1.35
N VAL A 101 9.57 15.90 2.49
CA VAL A 101 8.33 16.60 2.90
C VAL A 101 8.45 18.07 2.54
#